data_AF-A0A6G4UFC0-F1
#
_entry.id   AF-A0A6G4UFC0-F1
#
_cell.length_a   1.000
_cell.length_b   1.000
_cell.length_c   1.000
_cell.angle_alpha   90.00
_cell.angle_beta   90.00
_cell.angle_gamma   90.00
#
_symmetry.space_group_name_H-M   'P 1'
#
loop_
_entity.id
_entity.type
_entity.pdbx_description
1 polymer ?
#
loop_
_entity_poly.entity_id
_entity_poly.type
_entity_poly.pdbx_seq_one_letter_code
_entity_poly.pdbx_strand_id
1 'polypeptide(L)'
;MFIRDRNVPIWYVYEPGGELWILTGNDSAKAKAAASAGRASVMAQRLEPTVRYVTVEGPVTIEPGTPEQLREVSERYLPPEAVEEYIKFSEENLSENVVIRLRPEKWLSADMGSW
;
A
#
# COMPACT_ATOMS: atom_id res chain seq x y z
N MET A 1 -27.07 1.82 -3.36
CA MET A 1 -25.77 1.70 -2.67
C MET A 1 -24.71 2.16 -3.65
N PHE A 2 -24.15 3.36 -3.48
CA PHE A 2 -23.06 3.83 -4.34
C PHE A 2 -21.77 3.21 -3.83
N ILE A 3 -21.16 2.32 -4.62
CA ILE A 3 -19.80 1.87 -4.37
C ILE A 3 -18.91 3.10 -4.60
N ARG A 4 -18.34 3.64 -3.53
CA ARG A 4 -17.33 4.70 -3.62
C ARG A 4 -15.96 4.03 -3.62
N ASP A 5 -15.52 3.61 -4.80
CA ASP A 5 -14.14 3.17 -4.98
C ASP A 5 -13.21 4.35 -4.72
N ARG A 6 -12.17 4.13 -3.92
CA ARG A 6 -11.18 5.14 -3.55
C ARG A 6 -9.80 4.70 -4.00
N ASN A 7 -9.22 5.46 -4.93
CA ASN A 7 -7.85 5.27 -5.39
C ASN A 7 -6.96 6.37 -4.81
N VAL A 8 -5.84 5.98 -4.23
CA VAL A 8 -4.85 6.88 -3.60
C VAL A 8 -3.45 6.29 -3.81
N PRO A 9 -2.44 7.10 -4.11
CA PRO A 9 -1.05 6.66 -4.04
C PRO A 9 -0.70 6.23 -2.62
N ILE A 10 0.10 5.17 -2.49
CA ILE A 10 0.56 4.68 -1.19
C ILE A 10 1.86 3.87 -1.35
N TRP A 11 2.72 3.92 -0.34
CA TRP A 11 3.82 3.00 -0.19
C TRP A 11 3.32 1.60 0.14
N TYR A 12 3.96 0.58 -0.40
CA TYR A 12 3.59 -0.81 -0.18
C TYR A 12 4.83 -1.69 -0.06
N VAL A 13 4.66 -2.81 0.61
CA VAL A 13 5.69 -3.85 0.67
C VAL A 13 5.11 -5.12 0.06
N TYR A 14 5.91 -5.78 -0.76
CA TYR A 14 5.57 -7.05 -1.37
C TYR A 14 6.85 -7.81 -1.68
N GLU A 15 6.86 -9.08 -1.30
CA GLU A 15 7.84 -10.07 -1.73
C GLU A 15 7.13 -11.18 -2.54
N PRO A 16 7.75 -11.71 -3.61
CA PRO A 16 7.14 -12.75 -4.43
C PRO A 16 6.66 -13.95 -3.61
N GLY A 17 5.38 -14.32 -3.79
CA GLY A 17 4.75 -15.41 -3.05
C GLY A 17 4.22 -15.04 -1.67
N GLY A 18 4.52 -13.84 -1.17
CA GLY A 18 3.99 -13.31 0.09
C GLY A 18 2.67 -12.55 -0.07
N GLU A 19 2.26 -11.90 1.01
CA GLU A 19 1.16 -10.92 1.00
C GLU A 19 1.69 -9.53 0.66
N LEU A 20 0.89 -8.75 -0.07
CA LEU A 20 1.17 -7.33 -0.26
C LEU A 20 0.60 -6.59 0.95
N TRP A 21 1.34 -5.67 1.54
CA TRP A 21 0.81 -4.88 2.65
C TRP A 21 1.11 -3.39 2.54
N ILE A 22 0.23 -2.62 3.16
CA ILE A 22 0.34 -1.17 3.29
C ILE A 22 0.17 -0.78 4.76
N LEU A 23 0.78 0.34 5.16
CA LEU A 23 0.62 0.94 6.47
C LEU A 23 -0.18 2.23 6.34
N THR A 24 -1.18 2.43 7.20
CA THR A 24 -1.99 3.66 7.18
C THR A 24 -2.68 3.90 8.52
N GLY A 25 -3.02 5.16 8.82
CA GLY A 25 -3.79 5.49 10.01
C GLY A 25 -5.12 4.72 10.12
N ASN A 26 -5.43 4.24 11.33
CA ASN A 26 -6.59 3.41 11.64
C ASN A 26 -7.94 4.07 11.30
N ASP A 27 -8.00 5.39 11.34
CA ASP A 27 -9.18 6.20 11.12
C ASP A 27 -9.27 6.76 9.68
N SER A 28 -8.28 6.41 8.85
CA SER A 28 -8.20 6.85 7.47
C SER A 28 -9.38 6.34 6.63
N ALA A 29 -9.73 7.11 5.60
CA ALA A 29 -10.79 6.71 4.68
C ALA A 29 -10.47 5.41 3.91
N LYS A 30 -9.18 5.08 3.74
CA LYS A 30 -8.74 3.82 3.09
C LYS A 30 -8.89 2.62 4.02
N ALA A 31 -8.56 2.75 5.32
CA ALA A 31 -8.78 1.69 6.30
C ALA A 31 -10.27 1.36 6.42
N LYS A 32 -11.13 2.39 6.50
CA LYS A 32 -12.59 2.22 6.52
C LYS A 32 -13.12 1.56 5.24
N ALA A 33 -12.60 1.95 4.08
CA ALA A 33 -13.01 1.34 2.79
C ALA A 33 -12.58 -0.13 2.70
N ALA A 34 -11.33 -0.46 3.06
CA ALA A 34 -10.81 -1.82 3.07
C ALA A 34 -11.60 -2.72 4.05
N ALA A 35 -11.87 -2.22 5.26
CA ALA A 35 -12.67 -2.94 6.25
C ALA A 35 -14.10 -3.22 5.75
N SER A 36 -14.72 -2.24 5.09
CA SER A 36 -16.07 -2.38 4.55
C SER A 36 -16.14 -3.32 3.34
N ALA A 37 -15.11 -3.33 2.49
CA ALA A 37 -15.10 -4.12 1.26
C ALA A 37 -14.59 -5.55 1.47
N GLY A 38 -13.71 -5.77 2.46
CA GLY A 38 -13.03 -7.04 2.69
C GLY A 38 -12.08 -7.47 1.57
N ARG A 39 -11.87 -6.60 0.57
CA ARG A 39 -11.01 -6.80 -0.60
C ARG A 39 -10.42 -5.46 -1.03
N ALA A 40 -9.31 -5.51 -1.76
CA ALA A 40 -8.71 -4.34 -2.40
C ALA A 40 -8.02 -4.74 -3.70
N SER A 41 -7.71 -3.72 -4.51
CA SER A 41 -6.83 -3.83 -5.66
C SER A 41 -5.66 -2.85 -5.51
N VAL A 42 -4.45 -3.27 -5.90
CA VAL A 42 -3.27 -2.42 -5.96
C VAL A 42 -2.71 -2.41 -7.38
N MET A 43 -2.34 -1.24 -7.86
CA MET A 43 -1.67 -1.04 -9.14
C MET A 43 -0.27 -0.49 -8.90
N ALA A 44 0.72 -1.10 -9.53
CA ALA A 44 2.04 -0.50 -9.73
C ALA A 44 2.23 -0.24 -11.22
N GLN A 45 2.72 0.95 -11.56
CA GLN A 45 2.99 1.33 -12.95
C GLN A 45 4.32 2.07 -13.07
N ARG A 46 4.87 2.04 -14.27
CA ARG A 46 5.95 2.94 -14.70
C ARG A 46 5.58 3.52 -16.06
N LEU A 47 6.09 4.72 -16.35
CA LEU A 47 5.83 5.43 -17.60
C LEU A 47 7.00 5.33 -18.58
N GLU A 48 8.22 5.19 -18.07
CA GLU A 48 9.45 5.12 -18.86
C GLU A 48 10.15 3.76 -18.70
N PRO A 49 10.82 3.25 -19.75
CA PRO A 49 10.83 3.77 -21.13
C PRO A 49 9.53 3.49 -21.90
N THR A 50 8.66 2.62 -21.37
CA THR A 50 7.32 2.32 -21.90
C THR A 50 6.32 2.27 -20.76
N VAL A 51 5.06 2.57 -21.05
CA VAL A 51 3.97 2.41 -20.09
C VAL A 51 3.80 0.93 -19.79
N ARG A 52 4.03 0.54 -18.53
CA ARG A 52 3.77 -0.81 -18.03
C ARG A 52 3.00 -0.72 -16.73
N TYR A 53 2.07 -1.64 -16.54
CA TYR A 53 1.38 -1.77 -15.27
C TYR A 53 1.17 -3.23 -14.89
N VAL A 54 1.01 -3.42 -13.60
CA VAL A 54 0.46 -4.64 -13.01
C VAL A 54 -0.57 -4.24 -11.97
N THR A 55 -1.72 -4.91 -11.98
CA THR A 55 -2.71 -4.85 -10.92
C THR A 55 -2.81 -6.21 -10.25
N VAL A 56 -3.02 -6.18 -8.93
CA VAL A 56 -3.36 -7.35 -8.14
C VAL A 56 -4.62 -7.06 -7.34
N GLU A 57 -5.55 -8.00 -7.31
CA GLU A 57 -6.74 -7.95 -6.45
C GLU A 57 -6.76 -9.16 -5.52
N GLY A 58 -7.28 -8.96 -4.30
CA GLY A 58 -7.44 -10.03 -3.32
C GLY A 58 -8.20 -9.60 -2.07
N PRO A 59 -8.54 -10.57 -1.19
CA PRO A 59 -9.08 -10.28 0.13
C PRO A 59 -8.05 -9.57 1.00
N VAL A 60 -8.55 -8.78 1.95
CA VAL A 60 -7.70 -8.06 2.90
C VAL A 60 -7.97 -8.45 4.34
N THR A 61 -6.92 -8.48 5.15
CA THR A 61 -6.98 -8.50 6.61
C THR A 61 -6.41 -7.20 7.16
N ILE A 62 -6.86 -6.81 8.35
CA ILE A 62 -6.44 -5.56 9.01
C ILE A 62 -6.04 -5.89 10.45
N GLU A 63 -4.86 -5.46 10.85
CA GLU A 63 -4.33 -5.60 12.20
C GLU A 63 -3.60 -4.32 12.66
N PRO A 64 -3.37 -4.12 13.96
CA PRO A 64 -2.53 -3.03 14.44
C PRO A 64 -1.14 -3.06 13.79
N GLY A 65 -0.65 -1.91 13.36
CA GLY A 65 0.71 -1.79 12.86
C GLY A 65 1.75 -1.68 13.97
N THR A 66 2.98 -2.05 13.66
CA THR A 66 4.10 -1.99 14.60
C THR A 66 5.12 -0.92 14.21
N PRO A 67 5.95 -0.44 15.15
CA PRO A 67 7.06 0.47 14.84
C PRO A 67 8.04 -0.12 13.83
N GLU A 68 8.28 -1.43 13.87
CA GLU A 68 9.17 -2.13 12.94
C GLU A 68 8.62 -2.06 11.50
N GLN A 69 7.31 -2.20 11.32
CA GLN A 69 6.68 -2.07 10.01
C GLN A 69 6.69 -0.63 9.49
N LEU A 70 6.52 0.36 10.38
CA LEU A 70 6.69 1.77 10.03
C LEU A 70 8.11 2.04 9.54
N ARG A 71 9.11 1.49 10.23
CA ARG A 71 10.50 1.60 9.82
C ARG A 71 10.77 0.89 8.49
N GLU A 72 10.34 -0.35 8.34
CA GLU A 72 10.54 -1.16 7.13
C GLU A 72 9.99 -0.47 5.88
N VAL A 73 8.75 0.02 5.93
CA VAL A 73 8.17 0.73 4.78
C VAL A 73 8.86 2.06 4.54
N SER A 74 9.31 2.77 5.58
CA SER A 74 10.02 4.04 5.43
C SER A 74 11.39 3.86 4.77
N GLU A 75 12.18 2.89 5.23
CA GLU A 75 13.50 2.55 4.68
C GLU A 75 13.44 2.09 3.22
N ARG A 76 12.30 1.52 2.80
CA ARG A 76 12.08 1.10 1.41
C ARG A 76 11.91 2.28 0.44
N TYR A 77 11.34 3.39 0.90
CA TYR A 77 10.92 4.50 0.03
C TYR A 77 11.65 5.81 0.28
N LEU A 78 12.32 5.96 1.42
CA LEU A 78 13.10 7.13 1.77
C LEU A 78 14.60 6.83 1.73
N PRO A 79 15.44 7.84 1.42
CA PRO A 79 16.87 7.71 1.62
C PRO A 79 17.20 7.56 3.13
N PRO A 80 18.28 6.85 3.51
CA PRO A 80 18.59 6.53 4.90
C PRO A 80 18.61 7.75 5.84
N GLU A 81 19.11 8.89 5.37
CA GLU A 81 19.20 10.14 6.12
C GLU A 81 17.83 10.78 6.47
N ALA A 82 16.75 10.39 5.78
CA ALA A 82 15.40 10.93 6.00
C ALA A 82 14.51 10.01 6.85
N VAL A 83 14.92 8.76 7.09
CA VAL A 83 14.09 7.74 7.76
C VAL A 83 13.75 8.14 9.19
N GLU A 84 14.76 8.53 9.99
CA GLU A 84 14.54 8.86 11.41
C GLU A 84 13.64 10.09 11.59
N GLU A 85 13.81 11.11 10.75
CA GLU A 85 12.98 12.32 10.80
C GLU A 85 11.52 12.00 10.45
N TYR A 86 11.30 11.15 9.44
CA TYR A 86 9.96 10.73 9.06
C TYR A 86 9.28 9.86 10.12
N ILE A 87 9.99 8.91 10.74
CA ILE A 87 9.44 8.07 11.82
C ILE A 87 8.99 8.96 12.98
N LYS A 88 9.86 9.89 13.42
CA LYS A 88 9.53 10.85 14.48
C LYS A 88 8.30 11.68 14.13
N PHE A 89 8.26 12.22 12.90
CA PHE A 89 7.09 12.97 12.43
C PHE A 89 5.82 12.12 12.48
N SER A 90 5.88 10.86 12.03
CA SER A 90 4.75 9.94 12.04
C SER A 90 4.24 9.68 13.45
N GLU A 91 5.13 9.43 14.41
CA GLU A 91 4.77 9.16 15.80
C GLU A 91 4.14 10.38 16.50
N GLU A 92 4.62 11.58 16.19
CA GLU A 92 4.15 12.82 16.81
C GLU A 92 2.87 13.38 16.17
N ASN A 93 2.62 13.12 14.88
CA ASN A 93 1.61 13.85 14.10
C ASN A 93 0.56 12.96 13.42
N LEU A 94 0.77 11.65 13.31
CA LEU A 94 -0.15 10.76 12.62
C LEU A 94 -0.89 9.84 13.59
N SER A 95 -2.11 9.44 13.21
CA SER A 95 -2.88 8.44 13.95
C SER A 95 -2.12 7.12 14.06
N GLU A 96 -2.47 6.32 15.07
CA GLU A 96 -2.01 4.93 15.17
C GLU A 96 -2.25 4.18 13.86
N ASN A 97 -1.23 3.45 13.41
CA ASN A 97 -1.28 2.75 12.15
C ASN A 97 -1.98 1.39 12.27
N VAL A 98 -2.64 0.99 11.19
CA VAL A 98 -3.02 -0.39 10.89
C VAL A 98 -2.24 -0.87 9.68
N VAL A 99 -1.95 -2.16 9.65
CA VAL A 99 -1.48 -2.85 8.45
C VAL A 99 -2.66 -3.48 7.77
N ILE A 100 -2.79 -3.19 6.48
CA ILE A 100 -3.75 -3.85 5.62
C ILE A 100 -2.96 -4.82 4.74
N ARG A 101 -3.18 -6.13 4.94
CA ARG A 101 -2.56 -7.18 4.12
C ARG A 101 -3.54 -7.63 3.06
N LEU A 102 -3.11 -7.61 1.81
CA LEU A 102 -3.80 -8.16 0.65
C LEU A 102 -3.15 -9.49 0.31
N ARG A 103 -3.94 -10.56 0.27
CA ARG A 103 -3.51 -11.84 -0.28
C ARG A 103 -3.72 -11.86 -1.79
N PRO A 104 -2.65 -11.88 -2.63
CA PRO A 104 -2.81 -11.84 -4.08
C PRO A 104 -3.62 -13.01 -4.64
N GLU A 105 -4.65 -12.73 -5.44
CA GLU A 105 -5.46 -13.78 -6.12
C GLU A 105 -5.52 -13.59 -7.63
N LYS A 106 -5.79 -12.35 -8.08
CA LYS A 106 -6.02 -12.04 -9.49
C LYS A 106 -5.02 -11.01 -9.98
N TRP A 107 -4.16 -11.43 -10.90
CA TRP A 107 -3.16 -10.58 -11.53
C TRP A 107 -3.58 -10.20 -12.94
N LEU A 108 -3.33 -8.95 -13.31
CA LEU A 108 -3.44 -8.46 -14.68
C LEU A 108 -2.27 -7.51 -14.94
N SER A 109 -1.58 -7.69 -16.05
CA SER A 109 -0.47 -6.84 -16.45
C SER A 109 -0.52 -6.51 -17.93
N ALA A 110 0.08 -5.38 -18.30
CA ALA A 110 0.31 -5.02 -19.68
C ALA A 110 1.65 -4.28 -19.86
N ASP A 111 2.24 -4.46 -21.03
CA ASP A 111 3.33 -3.63 -21.55
C ASP A 111 2.83 -2.98 -22.84
N MET A 112 2.72 -1.65 -22.82
CA MET A 112 2.18 -0.85 -23.90
C MET A 112 3.24 -0.50 -24.96
N GLY A 113 4.41 -1.14 -24.96
CA GLY A 113 5.41 -0.96 -26.01
C GLY A 113 5.86 0.50 -26.22
N SER A 114 6.55 0.77 -27.34
CA SER A 114 7.20 2.05 -27.64
C SER A 114 6.89 2.54 -29.07
N TRP A 115 5.66 2.36 -29.54
CA TRP A 115 5.28 2.65 -30.92
C TRP A 115 5.13 4.15 -31.22
#